data_AF-G9FRH5-F1
#
_entry.id   AF-G9FRH5-F1
#
_cell.length_a   1.000
_cell.length_b   1.000
_cell.length_c   1.000
_cell.angle_alpha   90.00
_cell.angle_beta   90.00
_cell.angle_gamma   90.00
#
_symmetry.space_group_name_H-M   'P 1'
#
loop_
_entity.id
_entity.type
_entity.pdbx_description
1 polymer ?
#
loop_
_entity_poly.entity_id
_entity_poly.type
_entity_poly.pdbx_seq_one_letter_code
_entity_poly.pdbx_strand_id
1 'polypeptide(L)'
;LEGGSIHVDGEGTCLTTEECLLNKNRNPHLTKEQIEDELKKYLGVRKIIWLPRGLYGDDDTNGHIDNMCCFARPGVVLLSWTDDEKDPHYERAVEAFSALSTATDANGRKLEILKLHVPGPLYMTEEEGNGFAQDSDGKSRVSGTRLAASYVNFYIANGG
;
A
#
# COMPACT_ATOMS: atom_id res chain seq x y z
N LEU A 1 0.61 -2.80 13.84
CA LEU A 1 0.78 -1.54 13.10
C LEU A 1 2.25 -1.50 12.71
N GLU A 2 2.51 -1.33 11.43
CA GLU A 2 3.85 -1.30 10.88
C GLU A 2 4.01 0.01 10.11
N GLY A 3 5.21 0.61 10.08
CA GLY A 3 5.40 1.91 9.43
C GLY A 3 4.99 1.93 7.95
N GLY A 4 5.23 0.84 7.22
CA GLY A 4 4.83 0.70 5.81
C GLY A 4 3.32 0.57 5.57
N SER A 5 2.52 0.33 6.61
CA SER A 5 1.06 0.21 6.48
C SER A 5 0.33 1.56 6.47
N ILE A 6 1.03 2.67 6.68
CA ILE A 6 0.47 4.03 6.71
C ILE A 6 1.34 5.01 5.92
N HIS A 7 0.75 6.08 5.39
CA HIS A 7 1.49 7.20 4.81
C HIS A 7 0.80 8.52 5.14
N VAL A 8 1.54 9.55 5.57
CA VAL A 8 0.97 10.85 5.98
C VAL A 8 1.42 11.98 5.07
N ASP A 9 0.60 13.03 4.94
CA ASP A 9 0.91 14.24 4.16
C ASP A 9 1.60 15.34 4.98
N GLY A 10 1.68 15.19 6.30
CA GLY A 10 2.19 16.21 7.23
C GLY A 10 1.21 17.36 7.50
N GLU A 11 0.02 17.34 6.91
CA GLU A 11 -1.01 18.39 7.05
C GLU A 11 -2.34 17.86 7.62
N GLY A 12 -2.37 16.59 8.03
CA GLY A 12 -3.46 16.00 8.80
C GLY A 12 -4.20 14.88 8.07
N THR A 13 -3.68 14.38 6.96
CA THR A 13 -4.25 13.26 6.20
C THR A 13 -3.35 12.05 6.27
N CYS A 14 -3.94 10.87 6.50
CA CYS A 14 -3.26 9.58 6.41
C CYS A 14 -3.89 8.73 5.31
N LEU A 15 -3.08 8.06 4.50
CA LEU A 15 -3.46 6.93 3.65
C LEU A 15 -3.18 5.63 4.39
N THR A 16 -4.01 4.62 4.16
CA THR A 16 -3.81 3.25 4.65
C THR A 16 -4.62 2.27 3.79
N THR A 17 -4.41 0.97 3.94
CA THR A 17 -5.26 -0.07 3.34
C THR A 17 -6.16 -0.75 4.37
N GLU A 18 -7.38 -1.12 3.96
CA GLU A 18 -8.25 -1.99 4.74
C GLU A 18 -7.70 -3.42 4.82
N GLU A 19 -7.18 -3.93 3.70
CA GLU A 19 -6.57 -5.26 3.59
C GLU A 19 -5.51 -5.54 4.66
N CYS A 20 -4.72 -4.54 5.04
CA CYS A 20 -3.73 -4.66 6.10
C CYS A 20 -4.32 -4.41 7.49
N LEU A 21 -4.86 -3.22 7.73
CA LEU A 21 -5.17 -2.78 9.10
C LEU A 21 -6.40 -3.46 9.69
N LEU A 22 -7.37 -3.87 8.84
CA LEU A 22 -8.56 -4.61 9.26
C LEU A 22 -8.36 -6.12 9.17
N ASN A 23 -7.15 -6.58 8.82
CA ASN A 23 -6.84 -8.00 8.82
C ASN A 23 -6.96 -8.57 10.24
N LYS A 24 -7.61 -9.73 10.36
CA LYS A 24 -7.75 -10.46 11.62
C LYS A 24 -6.41 -10.83 12.28
N ASN A 25 -5.31 -10.86 11.51
CA ASN A 25 -3.97 -11.13 12.03
C ASN A 25 -3.28 -9.88 12.63
N ARG A 26 -3.90 -8.69 12.54
CA ARG A 26 -3.42 -7.46 13.18
C ARG A 26 -4.16 -7.24 14.49
N ASN A 27 -5.21 -6.44 14.47
CA ASN A 27 -5.95 -6.03 15.67
C ASN A 27 -7.41 -6.53 15.59
N PRO A 28 -7.66 -7.84 15.69
CA PRO A 28 -9.01 -8.41 15.50
C PRO A 28 -10.02 -7.97 16.56
N HIS A 29 -9.56 -7.34 17.64
CA HIS A 29 -10.39 -6.84 18.73
C HIS A 29 -10.78 -5.36 18.55
N LEU A 30 -10.28 -4.69 17.51
CA LEU A 30 -10.60 -3.29 17.22
C LEU A 30 -11.52 -3.19 16.01
N THR A 31 -12.49 -2.27 16.06
CA THR A 31 -13.26 -1.86 14.88
C THR A 31 -12.46 -0.90 14.01
N LYS A 32 -12.93 -0.68 12.79
CA LYS A 32 -12.33 0.31 11.88
C LYS A 32 -12.28 1.71 12.49
N GLU A 33 -13.34 2.11 13.18
CA GLU A 33 -13.45 3.42 13.84
C GLU A 33 -12.45 3.55 14.99
N GLN A 34 -12.26 2.48 15.77
CA GLN A 34 -11.26 2.47 16.85
C GLN A 34 -9.84 2.57 16.29
N ILE A 35 -9.53 1.85 15.21
CA ILE A 35 -8.24 1.98 14.53
C ILE A 35 -8.05 3.41 14.00
N GLU A 36 -9.08 3.99 13.39
CA GLU A 36 -9.05 5.37 12.90
C GLU A 36 -8.79 6.39 14.02
N ASP A 37 -9.40 6.22 15.19
CA ASP A 37 -9.18 7.09 16.35
C ASP A 37 -7.75 6.98 16.89
N GLU A 38 -7.19 5.75 16.95
CA GLU A 38 -5.79 5.53 17.34
C GLU A 38 -4.83 6.19 16.35
N LEU A 39 -5.05 6.04 15.04
CA LEU A 39 -4.23 6.71 14.01
C LEU A 39 -4.30 8.23 14.12
N LYS A 40 -5.51 8.80 14.27
CA LYS A 40 -5.69 10.25 14.45
C LYS A 40 -4.95 10.77 15.67
N LYS A 41 -5.08 10.06 16.80
CA LYS A 41 -4.45 10.42 18.07
C LYS A 41 -2.93 10.40 17.99
N TYR A 42 -2.34 9.32 17.49
CA TYR A 42 -0.89 9.12 17.55
C TYR A 42 -0.13 9.74 16.38
N LEU A 43 -0.75 9.88 15.21
CA LEU A 43 -0.13 10.53 14.04
C LEU A 43 -0.45 12.03 13.97
N GLY A 44 -1.37 12.54 14.79
CA GLY A 44 -1.82 13.94 14.74
C GLY A 44 -2.64 14.28 13.50
N VAL A 45 -3.25 13.28 12.87
CA VAL A 45 -4.07 13.44 11.66
C VAL A 45 -5.54 13.65 12.02
N ARG A 46 -6.30 14.28 11.10
CA ARG A 46 -7.74 14.53 11.24
C ARG A 46 -8.57 13.67 10.29
N LYS A 47 -7.96 13.16 9.22
CA LYS A 47 -8.64 12.35 8.21
C LYS A 47 -7.82 11.15 7.80
N ILE A 48 -8.50 10.00 7.69
CA ILE A 48 -7.94 8.77 7.13
C ILE A 48 -8.63 8.50 5.79
N ILE A 49 -7.85 8.19 4.77
CA ILE A 49 -8.34 7.69 3.48
C ILE A 49 -7.97 6.22 3.40
N TRP A 50 -8.99 5.38 3.33
CA TRP A 50 -8.88 3.93 3.30
C TRP A 50 -8.92 3.43 1.86
N LEU A 51 -7.82 2.89 1.36
CA LEU A 51 -7.85 2.09 0.13
C LEU A 51 -8.32 0.67 0.47
N PRO A 52 -9.19 0.04 -0.33
CA PRO A 52 -9.68 -1.30 0.02
C PRO A 52 -8.56 -2.35 0.05
N ARG A 53 -7.61 -2.25 -0.89
CA ARG A 53 -6.55 -3.24 -1.12
C ARG A 53 -5.20 -2.58 -1.45
N GLY A 54 -4.12 -3.29 -1.13
CA GLY A 54 -2.74 -2.95 -1.53
C GLY A 54 -2.34 -3.58 -2.87
N LEU A 55 -1.03 -3.60 -3.14
CA LEU A 55 -0.45 -4.20 -4.36
C LEU A 55 -0.79 -5.69 -4.46
N TYR A 56 -1.08 -6.19 -5.67
CA TYR A 56 -1.27 -7.63 -5.88
C TYR A 56 0.04 -8.39 -5.62
N GLY A 57 -0.03 -9.50 -4.88
CA GLY A 57 1.12 -10.33 -4.53
C GLY A 57 1.85 -9.91 -3.26
N ASP A 58 1.40 -8.84 -2.59
CA ASP A 58 1.96 -8.39 -1.30
C ASP A 58 1.33 -9.13 -0.11
N ASP A 59 1.41 -10.46 -0.16
CA ASP A 59 0.74 -11.37 0.79
C ASP A 59 1.42 -11.39 2.16
N ASP A 60 2.72 -11.09 2.21
CA ASP A 60 3.51 -11.09 3.44
C ASP A 60 3.10 -9.96 4.36
N THR A 61 2.78 -8.79 3.79
CA THR A 61 2.37 -7.61 4.55
C THR A 61 0.85 -7.44 4.62
N ASN A 62 0.11 -8.22 3.81
CA ASN A 62 -1.32 -8.05 3.57
C ASN A 62 -1.65 -6.71 2.92
N GLY A 63 -0.88 -6.34 1.89
CA GLY A 63 -1.12 -5.14 1.09
C GLY A 63 -0.80 -3.86 1.86
N HIS A 64 0.45 -3.67 2.29
CA HIS A 64 0.91 -2.39 2.82
C HIS A 64 0.67 -1.24 1.83
N ILE A 65 0.43 -0.04 2.38
CA ILE A 65 0.12 1.14 1.57
C ILE A 65 1.37 1.66 0.86
N ASP A 66 2.56 1.53 1.45
CA ASP A 66 3.83 2.01 0.89
C ASP A 66 4.26 1.33 -0.42
N ASN A 67 3.66 0.19 -0.76
CA ASN A 67 3.86 -0.50 -2.04
C ASN A 67 2.72 -0.21 -3.04
N MET A 68 1.66 0.48 -2.60
CA MET A 68 0.46 0.78 -3.38
C MET A 68 0.31 2.27 -3.70
N CYS A 69 0.44 3.15 -2.70
CA CYS A 69 0.18 4.58 -2.82
C CYS A 69 0.95 5.40 -1.77
N CYS A 70 1.52 6.53 -2.17
CA CYS A 70 2.20 7.45 -1.26
C CYS A 70 1.85 8.91 -1.57
N PHE A 71 2.06 9.81 -0.61
CA PHE A 71 1.98 11.25 -0.88
C PHE A 71 3.27 11.74 -1.55
N ALA A 72 3.14 12.42 -2.69
CA ALA A 72 4.25 13.19 -3.28
C ALA A 72 4.38 14.57 -2.62
N ARG A 73 3.25 15.16 -2.23
CA ARG A 73 3.10 16.41 -1.48
C ARG A 73 1.65 16.51 -0.98
N PRO A 74 1.29 17.45 -0.08
CA PRO A 74 -0.09 17.63 0.34
C PRO A 74 -1.05 17.78 -0.84
N GLY A 75 -2.09 16.94 -0.88
CA GLY A 75 -3.07 16.91 -1.97
C GLY A 75 -2.65 16.18 -3.25
N VAL A 76 -1.45 15.58 -3.32
CA VAL A 76 -0.97 14.84 -4.50
C VAL A 76 -0.41 13.48 -4.11
N VAL A 77 -0.87 12.43 -4.78
CA VAL A 77 -0.47 11.05 -4.50
C VAL A 77 0.13 10.37 -5.73
N LEU A 78 1.09 9.48 -5.51
CA LEU A 78 1.57 8.52 -6.51
C LEU A 78 0.86 7.19 -6.29
N LEU A 79 0.24 6.65 -7.32
CA LEU A 79 -0.52 5.39 -7.26
C LEU A 79 0.14 4.34 -8.16
N SER A 80 0.41 3.16 -7.59
CA SER A 80 0.84 1.98 -8.33
C SER A 80 -0.21 1.61 -9.37
N TRP A 81 0.20 1.51 -10.64
CA TRP A 81 -0.72 1.42 -11.76
C TRP A 81 -0.29 0.39 -12.80
N THR A 82 -1.27 -0.17 -13.52
CA THR A 82 -1.05 -0.88 -14.77
C THR A 82 -2.19 -0.55 -15.73
N ASP A 83 -1.91 -0.49 -17.03
CA ASP A 83 -2.95 -0.38 -18.08
C ASP A 83 -3.40 -1.77 -18.60
N ASP A 84 -2.73 -2.86 -18.19
CA ASP A 84 -3.10 -4.21 -18.60
C ASP A 84 -4.30 -4.74 -17.79
N GLU A 85 -5.49 -4.69 -18.39
CA GLU A 85 -6.74 -5.16 -17.77
C GLU A 85 -6.75 -6.66 -17.42
N LYS A 86 -5.82 -7.44 -17.98
CA LYS A 86 -5.69 -8.88 -17.68
C LYS A 86 -4.81 -9.13 -16.47
N ASP A 87 -4.03 -8.13 -16.02
CA ASP A 87 -3.24 -8.25 -14.82
C ASP A 87 -4.15 -8.15 -13.58
N PRO A 88 -4.06 -9.08 -12.61
CA PRO A 88 -4.87 -9.02 -11.39
C PRO A 88 -4.61 -7.76 -10.53
N HIS A 89 -3.50 -7.04 -10.75
CA HIS A 89 -3.28 -5.74 -10.14
C HIS A 89 -4.21 -4.65 -10.69
N TYR A 90 -4.68 -4.75 -11.94
CA TYR A 90 -5.52 -3.73 -12.59
C TYR A 90 -6.78 -3.41 -11.79
N GLU A 91 -7.50 -4.43 -11.35
CA GLU A 91 -8.73 -4.27 -10.55
C GLU A 91 -8.45 -3.48 -9.26
N ARG A 92 -7.35 -3.81 -8.56
CA ARG A 92 -6.92 -3.13 -7.32
C ARG A 92 -6.52 -1.68 -7.60
N ALA A 93 -5.83 -1.42 -8.71
CA ALA A 93 -5.43 -0.08 -9.14
C ALA A 93 -6.64 0.81 -9.49
N VAL A 94 -7.62 0.29 -10.23
CA VAL A 94 -8.87 1.00 -10.58
C VAL A 94 -9.71 1.30 -9.35
N GLU A 95 -9.82 0.35 -8.41
CA GLU A 95 -10.53 0.53 -7.16
C GLU A 95 -9.88 1.63 -6.30
N ALA A 96 -8.56 1.59 -6.14
CA ALA A 96 -7.82 2.63 -5.44
C ALA A 96 -7.97 4.01 -6.11
N PHE A 97 -7.87 4.08 -7.44
CA PHE A 97 -8.05 5.32 -8.19
C PHE A 97 -9.45 5.92 -7.97
N SER A 98 -10.48 5.07 -7.93
CA SER A 98 -11.87 5.48 -7.68
C SER A 98 -12.07 6.01 -6.26
N ALA A 99 -11.49 5.32 -5.26
CA ALA A 99 -11.51 5.77 -3.87
C ALA A 99 -10.80 7.13 -3.70
N LEU A 100 -9.61 7.30 -4.29
CA LEU A 100 -8.84 8.54 -4.24
C LEU A 100 -9.54 9.70 -4.97
N SER A 101 -10.17 9.43 -6.12
CA SER A 101 -10.85 10.44 -6.95
C SER A 101 -12.08 11.04 -6.26
N THR A 102 -12.77 10.22 -5.47
CA THR A 102 -13.97 10.64 -4.73
C THR A 102 -13.62 11.29 -3.39
N ALA A 103 -12.46 10.95 -2.82
CA ALA A 103 -11.98 11.51 -1.57
C ALA A 103 -11.66 13.01 -1.64
N THR A 104 -11.47 13.59 -0.47
CA THR A 104 -10.76 14.85 -0.24
C THR A 104 -9.80 14.62 0.91
N ASP A 105 -8.79 15.45 1.04
CA ASP A 105 -7.89 15.38 2.19
C ASP A 105 -8.48 16.07 3.44
N ALA A 106 -7.70 16.15 4.52
CA ALA A 106 -8.12 16.75 5.79
C ALA A 106 -8.48 18.24 5.70
N ASN A 107 -8.01 18.93 4.66
CA ASN A 107 -8.23 20.35 4.42
C ASN A 107 -9.25 20.60 3.29
N GLY A 108 -9.92 19.53 2.81
CA GLY A 108 -10.95 19.61 1.79
C GLY A 108 -10.42 19.70 0.35
N ARG A 109 -9.12 19.54 0.12
CA ARG A 109 -8.54 19.52 -1.24
C ARG A 109 -8.91 18.23 -1.94
N LYS A 110 -9.15 18.32 -3.25
CA LYS A 110 -9.20 17.14 -4.11
C LYS A 110 -7.78 16.60 -4.33
N LEU A 111 -7.66 15.29 -4.45
CA LEU A 111 -6.37 14.65 -4.69
C LEU A 111 -6.03 14.68 -6.18
N GLU A 112 -4.83 15.17 -6.52
CA GLU A 112 -4.19 14.90 -7.79
C GLU A 112 -3.57 13.50 -7.71
N ILE A 113 -3.91 12.61 -8.66
CA ILE A 113 -3.46 11.21 -8.67
C ILE A 113 -2.51 11.03 -9.84
N LEU A 114 -1.23 10.83 -9.54
CA LEU A 114 -0.21 10.53 -10.53
C LEU A 114 -0.01 9.01 -10.60
N LYS A 115 -0.27 8.44 -11.77
CA LYS A 115 -0.09 7.00 -12.00
C LYS A 115 1.39 6.70 -12.18
N LEU A 116 1.90 5.73 -11.42
CA LEU A 116 3.26 5.22 -11.53
C LEU A 116 3.19 3.75 -11.94
N HIS A 117 3.54 3.47 -13.19
CA HIS A 117 3.33 2.15 -13.78
C HIS A 117 4.26 1.10 -13.17
N VAL A 118 3.71 -0.05 -12.75
CA VAL A 118 4.50 -1.17 -12.23
C VAL A 118 5.46 -1.72 -13.30
N PRO A 119 6.61 -2.29 -12.90
CA PRO A 119 7.46 -3.05 -13.80
C PRO A 119 6.84 -4.41 -14.13
N GLY A 120 7.40 -5.09 -15.14
CA GLY A 120 7.09 -6.49 -15.38
C GLY A 120 5.63 -6.74 -15.79
N PRO A 121 4.97 -7.84 -15.34
CA PRO A 121 5.20 -8.56 -14.07
C PRO A 121 6.54 -9.29 -13.93
N LEU A 122 7.05 -9.38 -12.69
CA LEU A 122 8.29 -10.06 -12.36
C LEU A 122 8.00 -11.34 -11.59
N TYR A 123 8.78 -12.38 -11.84
CA TYR A 123 8.64 -13.70 -11.20
C TYR A 123 10.00 -14.18 -10.71
N MET A 124 10.02 -14.79 -9.52
CA MET A 124 11.22 -15.41 -8.95
C MET A 124 11.70 -16.55 -9.86
N THR A 125 12.98 -16.54 -10.21
CA THR A 125 13.64 -17.59 -10.99
C THR A 125 13.98 -18.81 -10.12
N GLU A 126 14.35 -19.93 -10.76
CA GLU A 126 14.84 -21.10 -10.03
C GLU A 126 16.15 -20.83 -9.29
N GLU A 127 17.06 -20.05 -9.89
CA GLU A 127 18.32 -19.67 -9.27
C GLU A 127 18.10 -18.85 -7.98
N GLU A 128 17.19 -17.86 -8.03
CA GLU A 128 16.81 -17.07 -6.86
C GLU A 128 16.13 -17.93 -5.79
N GLY A 129 15.22 -18.84 -6.19
CA GLY A 129 14.48 -19.69 -5.26
C GLY A 129 15.35 -20.74 -4.55
N ASN A 130 16.37 -21.27 -5.22
CA ASN A 130 17.24 -22.33 -4.67
C ASN A 130 18.28 -21.82 -3.66
N GLY A 131 18.47 -20.51 -3.53
CA GLY A 131 19.41 -19.90 -2.57
C GLY A 131 18.95 -19.92 -1.11
N PHE A 132 17.69 -20.29 -0.84
CA PHE A 132 17.10 -20.23 0.50
C PHE A 132 17.14 -21.58 1.21
N ALA A 133 17.79 -21.64 2.37
CA ALA A 133 17.59 -22.73 3.32
C ALA A 133 16.16 -22.62 3.88
N GLN A 134 15.33 -23.63 3.60
CA GLN A 134 14.00 -23.70 4.20
C GLN A 134 14.13 -24.26 5.62
N ASP A 135 13.84 -23.45 6.62
CA ASP A 135 13.61 -23.89 8.00
C ASP A 135 12.11 -23.81 8.33
N SER A 136 11.74 -24.25 9.53
CA SER A 136 10.34 -24.25 9.98
C SER A 136 9.80 -22.87 10.34
N ASP A 137 10.68 -21.87 10.46
CA ASP A 137 10.37 -20.59 11.08
C ASP A 137 10.15 -19.49 10.02
N GLY A 138 10.73 -19.65 8.83
CA GLY A 138 10.56 -18.78 7.67
C GLY A 138 9.42 -19.21 6.73
N LYS A 139 8.82 -18.23 6.03
CA LYS A 139 7.89 -18.52 4.94
C LYS A 139 8.65 -19.06 3.74
N SER A 140 8.24 -20.23 3.23
CA SER A 140 8.85 -20.85 2.05
C SER A 140 8.80 -19.92 0.84
N ARG A 141 9.95 -19.76 0.16
CA ARG A 141 10.07 -19.07 -1.12
C ARG A 141 10.09 -20.11 -2.23
N VAL A 142 9.18 -19.97 -3.19
CA VAL A 142 8.98 -20.93 -4.28
C VAL A 142 9.23 -20.21 -5.61
N SER A 143 10.03 -20.81 -6.48
CA SER A 143 10.28 -20.31 -7.83
C SER A 143 8.95 -20.14 -8.60
N GLY A 144 8.88 -19.15 -9.47
CA GLY A 144 7.66 -18.75 -10.17
C GLY A 144 6.69 -17.90 -9.34
N THR A 145 6.98 -17.63 -8.05
CA THR A 145 6.20 -16.65 -7.27
C THR A 145 6.32 -15.27 -7.90
N ARG A 146 5.18 -14.59 -8.10
CA ARG A 146 5.15 -13.20 -8.57
C ARG A 146 5.76 -12.28 -7.51
N LEU A 147 6.66 -11.39 -7.92
CA LEU A 147 7.26 -10.41 -7.02
C LEU A 147 6.31 -9.23 -6.80
N ALA A 148 6.17 -8.79 -5.55
CA ALA A 148 5.41 -7.60 -5.16
C ALA A 148 6.19 -6.31 -5.48
N ALA A 149 6.44 -6.07 -6.77
CA ALA A 149 7.29 -4.97 -7.24
C ALA A 149 6.48 -3.74 -7.65
N SER A 150 6.76 -2.59 -7.03
CA SER A 150 6.25 -1.29 -7.42
C SER A 150 7.31 -0.22 -7.24
N TYR A 151 7.37 0.74 -8.18
CA TYR A 151 8.24 1.91 -8.03
C TYR A 151 7.76 2.89 -6.97
N VAL A 152 6.53 2.73 -6.44
CA VAL A 152 6.00 3.53 -5.33
C VAL A 152 6.79 3.29 -4.03
N ASN A 153 7.44 2.13 -3.89
CA ASN A 153 8.22 1.78 -2.71
C ASN A 153 9.62 2.43 -2.74
N PHE A 154 9.67 3.76 -2.83
CA PHE A 154 10.90 4.57 -2.76
C PHE A 154 11.02 5.28 -1.41
N TYR A 155 12.17 5.92 -1.18
CA TYR A 155 12.43 6.75 -0.01
C TYR A 155 12.72 8.20 -0.43
N ILE A 156 12.04 9.15 0.21
CA ILE A 156 12.29 10.60 0.01
C ILE A 156 13.42 11.03 0.95
N ALA A 157 14.56 11.40 0.38
CA ALA A 157 15.68 11.97 1.11
C ALA A 157 15.68 13.50 1.01
N ASN A 158 16.49 14.18 1.83
CA ASN A 158 16.65 15.63 1.71
C ASN A 158 17.29 16.00 0.36
N GLY A 159 16.51 16.63 -0.53
CA GLY A 159 16.98 17.05 -1.85
C GLY A 159 16.88 15.99 -2.95
N GLY A 160 16.13 14.91 -2.71
CA GLY A 160 15.82 13.85 -3.69
C GLY A 160 14.33 13.58 -3.78
#